data_AF-A0A925VQJ9-F1
#
_entry.id   AF-A0A925VQJ9-F1
#
_cell.length_a   1.000
_cell.length_b   1.000
_cell.length_c   1.000
_cell.angle_alpha   90.00
_cell.angle_beta   90.00
_cell.angle_gamma   90.00
#
_symmetry.space_group_name_H-M   'P 1'
#
loop_
_entity.id
_entity.type
_entity.pdbx_description
1 polymer ?
#
loop_
_entity_poly.entity_id
_entity_poly.type
_entity_poly.pdbx_seq_one_letter_code
_entity_poly.pdbx_strand_id
1 'polypeptide(L)'
;MNILNLGSLQARLSLLFVVLLLAVSGVYVLLLAQSTDQYLAEALQRRNHDLAASVAQVLQIDSATNEISQAALRQTFDAAMTINPNIKLYLIGLDGRILTSSAAPDEVKLTSIRMGPVRAFLAGRQPLPI
;
A
#
# COMPACT_ATOMS: atom_id res chain seq x y z
N MET A 1 -38.21 22.13 -34.32
CA MET A 1 -37.21 21.61 -33.37
C MET A 1 -36.53 22.82 -32.72
N ASN A 2 -37.15 23.42 -31.69
CA ASN A 2 -36.66 24.67 -31.09
C ASN A 2 -35.83 24.30 -29.84
N ILE A 3 -34.55 24.04 -30.07
CA ILE A 3 -33.62 23.50 -29.09
C ILE A 3 -33.03 24.70 -28.33
N LEU A 4 -33.42 24.84 -27.05
CA LEU A 4 -32.91 25.81 -26.06
C LEU A 4 -33.09 27.31 -26.37
N ASN A 5 -34.24 27.86 -25.97
CA ASN A 5 -34.38 29.31 -25.77
C ASN A 5 -34.10 29.63 -24.28
N LEU A 6 -32.90 30.12 -23.95
CA LEU A 6 -32.43 30.42 -22.57
C LEU A 6 -33.19 31.59 -21.88
N GLY A 7 -34.21 32.15 -22.51
CA GLY A 7 -35.03 33.24 -21.99
C GLY A 7 -36.15 32.84 -21.03
N SER A 8 -36.53 31.56 -20.97
CA SER A 8 -37.65 31.11 -20.12
C SER A 8 -37.19 30.74 -18.70
N LEU A 9 -38.01 31.05 -17.70
CA LEU A 9 -37.75 30.73 -16.28
C LEU A 9 -37.46 29.23 -16.07
N GLN A 10 -38.16 28.38 -16.81
CA GLN A 10 -37.98 26.93 -16.79
C GLN A 10 -36.58 26.52 -17.25
N ALA A 11 -36.06 27.10 -18.34
CA ALA A 11 -34.72 26.77 -18.83
C ALA A 11 -33.62 27.19 -17.83
N ARG A 12 -33.78 28.36 -17.17
CA ARG A 12 -32.86 28.82 -16.14
C ARG A 12 -32.86 27.92 -14.89
N LEU A 13 -34.05 27.49 -14.46
CA LEU A 13 -34.19 26.59 -13.32
C LEU A 13 -33.61 25.20 -13.62
N SER A 14 -33.87 24.65 -14.80
CA SER A 14 -33.29 23.37 -15.23
C SER A 14 -31.76 23.45 -15.34
N LEU A 15 -31.22 24.55 -15.89
CA LEU A 15 -29.78 24.76 -15.97
C LEU A 15 -29.14 24.83 -14.59
N LEU A 16 -29.75 25.59 -13.66
CA LEU A 16 -29.31 25.67 -12.28
C LEU A 16 -29.30 24.28 -11.62
N PHE A 17 -30.34 23.48 -11.85
CA PHE A 17 -30.44 22.13 -11.30
C PHE A 17 -29.34 21.22 -11.85
N VAL A 18 -29.07 21.27 -13.16
CA VAL A 18 -27.98 20.51 -13.79
C VAL A 18 -26.62 20.93 -13.22
N VAL A 19 -26.36 22.23 -13.09
CA VAL A 19 -25.11 22.73 -12.51
C VAL A 19 -24.95 22.27 -11.07
N LEU A 20 -26.02 22.33 -10.27
CA LEU A 20 -25.99 21.90 -8.87
C LEU A 20 -25.77 20.39 -8.75
N LEU A 21 -26.43 19.59 -9.60
CA LEU A 21 -26.18 18.15 -9.69
C LEU A 21 -24.73 17.85 -10.04
N LEU A 22 -24.18 18.49 -11.08
CA LEU A 22 -22.78 18.29 -11.48
C LEU A 22 -21.80 18.71 -10.37
N ALA A 23 -22.08 19.81 -9.67
CA ALA A 23 -21.27 20.24 -8.54
C ALA A 23 -21.27 19.20 -7.42
N VAL A 24 -22.45 18.71 -7.03
CA VAL A 24 -22.57 17.69 -5.97
C VAL A 24 -21.91 16.37 -6.39
N SER A 25 -22.12 15.91 -7.62
CA SER A 25 -21.47 14.71 -8.16
C SER A 25 -19.95 14.87 -8.20
N GLY A 26 -19.44 16.03 -8.60
CA GLY A 26 -18.01 16.33 -8.62
C GLY A 26 -17.40 16.27 -7.23
N VAL A 27 -18.03 16.92 -6.24
CA VAL A 27 -17.59 16.86 -4.83
C VAL A 27 -17.60 15.42 -4.32
N TYR A 28 -18.66 14.66 -4.62
CA TYR A 28 -18.76 13.26 -4.20
C TYR A 28 -17.64 12.38 -4.79
N VAL A 29 -17.35 12.52 -6.08
CA VAL A 29 -16.25 11.77 -6.74
C VAL A 29 -14.90 12.12 -6.12
N LEU A 30 -14.65 13.39 -5.82
CA LEU A 30 -13.40 13.81 -5.17
C LEU A 30 -13.24 13.21 -3.77
N LEU A 31 -14.29 13.22 -2.96
CA LEU A 31 -14.27 12.61 -1.62
C LEU A 31 -14.03 11.10 -1.69
N LEU A 32 -14.67 10.42 -2.65
CA LEU A 32 -14.51 8.99 -2.83
C LEU A 32 -13.09 8.64 -3.28
N ALA A 33 -12.51 9.39 -4.22
CA ALA A 33 -11.15 9.17 -4.69
C ALA A 33 -10.12 9.31 -3.55
N GLN A 34 -10.22 10.36 -2.73
CA GLN A 34 -9.32 10.57 -1.59
C GLN A 34 -9.41 9.46 -0.53
N SER A 35 -10.61 8.95 -0.29
CA SER A 35 -10.85 7.91 0.72
C SER A 35 -10.37 6.53 0.26
N THR A 36 -10.41 6.28 -1.05
CA THR A 36 -10.11 4.96 -1.62
C THR A 36 -8.62 4.63 -1.51
N ASP A 37 -7.74 5.58 -1.83
CA ASP A 37 -6.29 5.32 -1.83
C ASP A 37 -5.75 4.97 -0.44
N GLN A 38 -6.18 5.72 0.58
CA GLN A 38 -5.78 5.47 1.97
C GLN A 38 -6.31 4.13 2.48
N TYR A 39 -7.57 3.83 2.18
CA TYR A 39 -8.18 2.56 2.55
C TYR A 39 -7.47 1.37 1.89
N LEU A 40 -7.18 1.45 0.59
CA LEU A 40 -6.47 0.41 -0.13
C LEU A 40 -5.04 0.22 0.40
N ALA A 41 -4.33 1.33 0.68
CA ALA A 41 -3.00 1.27 1.27
C ALA A 41 -3.02 0.62 2.66
N GLU A 42 -3.97 0.98 3.53
CA GLU A 42 -4.14 0.36 4.83
C GLU A 42 -4.45 -1.13 4.71
N ALA A 43 -5.40 -1.51 3.84
CA ALA A 43 -5.80 -2.90 3.65
C ALA A 43 -4.64 -3.77 3.11
N LEU A 44 -3.84 -3.22 2.20
CA LEU A 44 -2.63 -3.88 1.69
C LEU A 44 -1.57 -4.01 2.79
N GLN A 45 -1.36 -2.96 3.58
CA GLN A 45 -0.36 -3.01 4.64
C GLN A 45 -0.75 -3.98 5.76
N ARG A 46 -2.04 -4.05 6.13
CA ARG A 46 -2.55 -5.06 7.08
C ARG A 46 -2.24 -6.47 6.57
N ARG A 47 -2.58 -6.78 5.31
CA ARG A 47 -2.28 -8.09 4.71
C ARG A 47 -0.79 -8.39 4.66
N ASN A 48 0.03 -7.42 4.28
CA ASN A 48 1.48 -7.60 4.23
C ASN A 48 2.09 -7.77 5.63
N HIS A 49 1.54 -7.12 6.64
CA HIS A 49 1.95 -7.29 8.04
C HIS A 49 1.69 -8.72 8.51
N ASP A 50 0.49 -9.25 8.29
CA ASP A 50 0.13 -10.60 8.70
C ASP A 50 0.97 -11.64 7.96
N LEU A 51 1.21 -11.43 6.66
CA LEU A 51 2.13 -12.23 5.87
C LEU A 51 3.56 -12.18 6.45
N ALA A 52 4.08 -10.99 6.77
CA ALA A 52 5.41 -10.84 7.34
C ALA A 52 5.52 -11.55 8.70
N ALA A 53 4.48 -11.51 9.53
CA ALA A 53 4.43 -12.25 10.79
C ALA A 53 4.47 -13.77 10.55
N SER A 54 3.71 -14.29 9.57
CA SER A 54 3.77 -15.71 9.20
C SER A 54 5.14 -16.13 8.67
N VAL A 55 5.76 -15.32 7.81
CA VAL A 55 7.12 -15.61 7.30
C VAL A 55 8.14 -15.59 8.43
N ALA A 56 8.07 -14.61 9.33
CA ALA A 56 8.97 -14.49 10.48
C ALA A 56 8.90 -15.70 11.43
N GLN A 57 7.73 -16.34 11.57
CA GLN A 57 7.57 -17.56 12.37
C GLN A 57 8.25 -18.78 11.73
N VAL A 58 8.31 -18.84 10.40
CA VAL A 58 8.93 -19.94 9.65
C VAL A 58 10.45 -19.76 9.56
N LEU A 59 10.93 -18.52 9.56
CA LEU A 59 12.36 -18.21 9.58
C LEU A 59 12.96 -18.57 10.94
N GLN A 60 13.71 -19.67 10.98
CA GLN A 60 14.47 -20.07 12.15
C GLN A 60 15.71 -19.18 12.26
N ILE A 61 15.73 -18.32 13.28
CA ILE A 61 16.93 -17.57 13.68
C ILE A 61 17.76 -18.52 14.54
N ASP A 62 19.03 -18.70 14.18
CA ASP A 62 19.94 -19.46 15.02
C ASP A 62 20.13 -18.71 16.34
N SER A 63 19.69 -19.33 17.44
CA SER A 63 19.68 -18.71 18.77
C SER A 63 21.09 -18.49 19.34
N ALA A 64 22.12 -19.13 18.78
CA ALA A 64 23.50 -19.00 19.24
C ALA A 64 24.24 -17.86 18.53
N THR A 65 24.01 -17.68 17.22
CA THR A 65 24.68 -16.67 16.39
C THR A 65 23.83 -15.43 16.18
N ASN A 66 22.52 -15.52 16.42
CA ASN A 66 21.50 -14.54 16.05
C ASN A 66 21.54 -14.20 14.55
N GLU A 67 22.08 -15.11 13.75
CA GLU A 67 22.19 -15.00 12.31
C GLU A 67 21.13 -15.86 11.62
N ILE A 68 20.67 -15.38 10.48
CA ILE A 68 19.79 -16.13 9.59
C ILE A 68 20.68 -16.69 8.49
N SER A 69 20.73 -18.02 8.34
CA SER A 69 21.43 -18.65 7.22
C SER A 69 20.88 -18.12 5.90
N GLN A 70 21.72 -17.42 5.13
CA GLN A 70 21.30 -16.84 3.85
C GLN A 70 20.71 -17.89 2.90
N ALA A 71 21.21 -19.12 2.93
CA ALA A 71 20.68 -20.21 2.11
C ALA A 71 19.26 -20.61 2.53
N ALA A 72 19.01 -20.75 3.83
CA ALA A 72 17.68 -21.07 4.36
C ALA A 72 16.68 -19.94 4.06
N LEU A 73 17.11 -18.69 4.26
CA LEU A 73 16.32 -17.50 3.95
C LEU A 73 15.91 -17.45 2.47
N ARG A 74 16.86 -17.72 1.56
CA ARG A 74 16.61 -17.73 0.11
C ARG A 74 15.63 -18.82 -0.27
N GLN A 75 15.78 -20.03 0.28
CA GLN A 75 14.84 -21.13 0.07
C GLN A 75 13.43 -20.78 0.54
N THR A 76 13.28 -20.14 1.70
CA THR A 76 11.97 -19.68 2.20
C THR A 76 11.37 -18.62 1.28
N PHE A 77 12.18 -17.68 0.80
CA PHE A 77 11.73 -16.63 -0.13
C PHE A 77 11.28 -17.22 -1.47
N ASP A 78 12.05 -18.15 -2.03
CA ASP A 78 11.74 -18.83 -3.29
C ASP A 78 10.45 -19.67 -3.18
N ALA A 79 10.26 -20.35 -2.04
CA ALA A 79 9.02 -21.10 -1.77
C ALA A 79 7.81 -20.15 -1.68
N ALA A 80 7.95 -19.02 -0.99
CA ALA A 80 6.88 -18.02 -0.90
C ALA A 80 6.54 -17.41 -2.28
N MET A 81 7.54 -17.13 -3.11
CA MET A 81 7.36 -16.61 -4.48
C MET A 81 6.77 -17.66 -5.43
N THR A 82 7.00 -18.95 -5.19
CA THR A 82 6.36 -20.03 -5.94
C THR A 82 4.84 -20.04 -5.73
N ILE A 83 4.39 -19.75 -4.50
CA ILE A 83 2.97 -19.64 -4.16
C ILE A 83 2.36 -18.36 -4.76
N ASN A 84 3.08 -17.24 -4.66
CA ASN A 84 2.63 -15.96 -5.22
C ASN A 84 3.82 -15.09 -5.68
N PRO A 85 4.12 -15.05 -6.98
CA PRO A 85 5.30 -14.35 -7.52
C PRO A 85 5.19 -12.82 -7.43
N ASN A 86 4.01 -12.29 -7.09
CA ASN A 86 3.82 -10.85 -6.87
C ASN A 86 4.34 -10.40 -5.49
N ILE A 87 4.65 -11.33 -4.58
CA ILE A 87 5.22 -11.01 -3.27
C ILE A 87 6.72 -10.75 -3.44
N LYS A 88 7.20 -9.63 -2.89
CA LYS A 88 8.63 -9.31 -2.81
C LYS A 88 9.04 -9.22 -1.34
N LEU A 89 10.01 -10.04 -0.94
CA LEU A 89 10.50 -10.12 0.43
C LEU A 89 11.89 -9.48 0.53
N TYR A 90 12.09 -8.71 1.59
CA TYR A 90 13.33 -7.99 1.86
C TYR A 90 13.74 -8.23 3.30
N LEU A 91 15.02 -8.59 3.50
CA LEU A 91 15.63 -8.60 4.81
C LEU A 91 16.30 -7.25 5.04
N ILE A 92 15.93 -6.57 6.13
CA ILE A 92 16.46 -5.25 6.47
C ILE A 92 17.28 -5.31 7.75
N GLY A 93 18.41 -4.60 7.76
CA GLY A 93 19.21 -4.37 8.95
C GLY A 93 18.55 -3.38 9.90
N LEU A 94 19.02 -3.34 11.14
CA LEU A 94 18.51 -2.42 12.17
C LEU A 94 18.71 -0.93 11.82
N ASP A 95 19.66 -0.65 10.93
CA ASP A 95 19.97 0.66 10.36
C ASP A 95 19.09 1.01 9.15
N GLY A 96 18.27 0.07 8.68
CA GLY A 96 17.39 0.21 7.52
C GLY A 96 18.07 -0.11 6.19
N ARG A 97 19.28 -0.67 6.16
CA ARG A 97 19.88 -1.17 4.90
C ARG A 97 19.23 -2.47 4.48
N ILE A 98 19.02 -2.66 3.18
CA ILE A 98 18.55 -3.94 2.65
C ILE A 98 19.74 -4.90 2.60
N LEU A 99 19.67 -5.98 3.38
CA LEU A 99 20.70 -7.02 3.49
C LEU A 99 20.50 -8.11 2.43
N THR A 100 19.24 -8.45 2.13
CA THR A 100 18.88 -9.44 1.10
C THR A 100 17.52 -9.13 0.50
N SER A 101 17.30 -9.54 -0.74
CA SER A 101 16.07 -9.34 -1.50
C SER A 101 15.71 -10.60 -2.27
N SER A 102 14.41 -10.92 -2.33
CA SER A 102 13.86 -11.93 -3.25
C SER A 102 13.57 -11.36 -4.64
N ALA A 103 13.47 -10.04 -4.77
CA ALA A 103 13.26 -9.36 -6.04
C ALA A 103 14.53 -9.40 -6.90
N ALA A 104 14.36 -9.39 -8.22
CA ALA A 104 15.49 -9.31 -9.14
C ALA A 104 16.24 -7.98 -8.93
N PRO A 105 17.57 -7.92 -9.14
CA PRO A 105 18.38 -6.73 -8.82
C PRO A 105 17.89 -5.44 -9.50
N ASP A 106 17.30 -5.56 -10.68
CA ASP A 106 16.70 -4.46 -11.47
C ASP A 106 15.34 -3.99 -10.94
N GLU A 107 14.65 -4.80 -10.12
CA GLU A 107 13.39 -4.45 -9.47
C GLU A 107 13.59 -3.74 -8.12
N VAL A 108 14.80 -3.83 -7.53
CA VAL A 108 15.11 -3.20 -6.24
C VAL A 108 15.32 -1.70 -6.41
N LYS A 109 14.27 -0.92 -6.18
CA LYS A 109 14.28 0.55 -6.36
C LYS A 109 14.88 1.33 -5.18
N LEU A 110 15.03 0.70 -4.02
CA LEU A 110 15.47 1.35 -2.78
C LEU A 110 16.67 0.60 -2.20
N THR A 111 17.67 1.34 -1.75
CA THR A 111 18.86 0.76 -1.08
C THR A 111 18.71 0.75 0.45
N SER A 112 17.84 1.61 0.98
CA SER A 112 17.59 1.75 2.42
C SER A 112 16.17 2.25 2.70
N ILE A 113 15.65 1.86 3.86
CA ILE A 113 14.32 2.18 4.38
C ILE A 113 14.47 3.13 5.57
N ARG A 114 13.63 4.17 5.62
CA ARG A 114 13.55 5.05 6.80
C ARG A 114 12.99 4.26 7.98
N MET A 115 13.82 4.01 8.99
CA MET A 115 13.42 3.22 10.16
C MET A 115 12.50 3.95 11.14
N GLY A 116 12.36 5.27 11.06
CA GLY A 116 11.49 6.05 11.96
C GLY A 116 10.04 5.55 11.99
N PRO A 117 9.33 5.53 10.83
CA PRO A 117 7.98 5.00 10.74
C PRO A 117 7.88 3.52 11.13
N VAL A 118 8.82 2.68 10.69
CA VAL A 118 8.85 1.24 11.01
C VAL A 118 8.95 1.02 12.52
N ARG A 119 9.84 1.74 13.21
CA ARG A 119 10.00 1.65 14.67
C ARG A 119 8.78 2.18 15.41
N ALA A 120 8.13 3.22 14.92
CA ALA A 120 6.89 3.74 15.52
C ALA A 120 5.73 2.74 15.36
N PHE A 121 5.61 2.12 14.18
CA PHE A 121 4.67 1.05 13.91
C PHE A 121 4.86 -0.17 14.81
N LEU A 122 6.09 -0.70 14.90
CA LEU A 122 6.42 -1.84 15.76
C LEU A 122 6.18 -1.54 17.25
N ALA A 123 6.27 -0.28 17.65
CA ALA A 123 5.94 0.17 19.01
C ALA A 123 4.44 0.43 19.24
N GLY A 124 3.58 0.18 18.24
CA GLY A 124 2.14 0.45 18.32
C GLY A 124 1.76 1.94 18.36
N ARG A 125 2.68 2.83 17.97
CA ARG A 125 2.51 4.29 18.09
C ARG A 125 2.10 4.98 16.78
N GLN A 126 1.93 4.23 15.70
CA GLN A 126 1.54 4.78 14.40
C GLN A 126 0.40 3.95 13.78
N PRO A 127 -0.72 4.57 13.40
CA PRO A 127 -1.79 3.89 12.67
C PRO A 127 -1.34 3.56 11.25
N LEU A 128 -2.02 2.59 10.64
CA LEU A 128 -1.81 2.22 9.24
C LEU A 128 -2.51 3.24 8.31
N PRO A 129 -1.99 3.44 7.08
CA PRO A 129 -0.70 2.98 6.56
C PRO A 129 0.49 3.84 7.09
N ILE A 130 1.73 3.32 7.01
CA ILE A 130 2.95 3.99 7.53
C ILE A 130 3.92 4.46 6.45
#